data_AF-A0A9X0Y8U8-F1
#
_entry.id   AF-A0A9X0Y8U8-F1
#
_cell.length_a   1.000
_cell.length_b   1.000
_cell.length_c   1.000
_cell.angle_alpha   90.00
_cell.angle_beta   90.00
_cell.angle_gamma   90.00
#
_symmetry.space_group_name_H-M   'P 1'
#
loop_
_entity.id
_entity.type
_entity.pdbx_description
1 polymer ?
#
loop_
_entity_poly.entity_id
_entity_poly.type
_entity_poly.pdbx_seq_one_letter_code
_entity_poly.pdbx_strand_id
1 'polypeptide(L)'
;MTKESPVTNRILIGSKEIMQMLGIGRTTLHRIRNKDSTFPTPIKEGPHRQAHAYFVKAEVEAWIKSKADSRPPPPTIRDAS
;
A
#
# COMPACT_ATOMS: atom_id res chain seq x y z
N MET A 1 -6.01 15.27 -24.54
CA MET A 1 -6.14 14.24 -23.49
C MET A 1 -5.02 14.46 -22.47
N THR A 2 -5.13 15.51 -21.66
CA THR A 2 -4.17 15.83 -20.60
C THR A 2 -4.41 14.86 -19.45
N LYS A 3 -3.48 13.93 -19.23
CA LYS A 3 -3.46 13.14 -17.99
C LYS A 3 -3.15 14.12 -16.87
N GLU A 4 -4.18 14.57 -16.18
CA GLU A 4 -4.12 15.17 -14.84
C GLU A 4 -3.22 14.25 -14.01
N SER A 5 -1.93 14.58 -13.94
CA SER A 5 -1.01 13.88 -13.06
C SER A 5 -1.23 14.58 -11.73
N PRO A 6 -1.92 13.97 -10.75
CA PRO A 6 -1.96 14.58 -9.44
C PRO A 6 -0.52 14.83 -9.06
N VAL A 7 -0.23 16.07 -8.68
CA VAL A 7 1.05 16.47 -8.11
C VAL A 7 1.11 15.78 -6.76
N THR A 8 1.39 14.49 -6.82
CA THR A 8 1.37 13.56 -5.72
C THR A 8 2.58 13.90 -4.90
N ASN A 9 2.36 14.36 -3.67
CA ASN A 9 3.40 14.59 -2.68
C ASN A 9 4.38 13.40 -2.70
N ARG A 10 5.55 13.56 -3.33
CA ARG A 10 6.48 12.45 -3.65
C ARG A 10 7.36 12.13 -2.45
N ILE A 11 6.72 11.83 -1.33
CA ILE A 11 7.41 11.38 -0.14
C ILE A 11 7.74 9.89 -0.33
N LEU A 12 9.04 9.58 -0.28
CA LEU A 12 9.52 8.21 -0.31
C LEU A 12 9.57 7.65 1.10
N ILE A 13 8.90 6.53 1.31
CA ILE A 13 8.86 5.81 2.59
C ILE A 13 9.52 4.45 2.44
N GLY A 14 10.18 4.01 3.50
CA GLY A 14 10.82 2.70 3.55
C GLY A 14 9.88 1.59 4.04
N SER A 15 10.29 0.34 3.87
CA SER A 15 9.54 -0.84 4.35
C SER A 15 9.17 -0.79 5.84
N LYS A 16 10.00 -0.16 6.69
CA LYS A 16 9.72 -0.01 8.14
C LYS A 16 8.48 0.84 8.40
N GLU A 17 8.33 1.93 7.67
CA GLU A 17 7.20 2.84 7.81
C GLU A 17 5.92 2.20 7.28
N ILE A 18 5.99 1.49 6.16
CA ILE A 18 4.86 0.70 5.63
C ILE A 18 4.38 -0.33 6.66
N MET A 19 5.31 -1.05 7.29
CA MET A 19 4.97 -2.00 8.35
C MET A 19 4.24 -1.34 9.52
N GLN A 20 4.66 -0.12 9.90
CA GLN A 20 4.00 0.65 10.96
C GLN A 20 2.60 1.12 10.53
N MET A 21 2.46 1.68 9.32
CA MET A 21 1.18 2.14 8.79
C MET A 21 0.12 1.02 8.70
N LEU A 22 0.55 -0.18 8.32
CA LEU A 22 -0.32 -1.34 8.17
C LEU A 22 -0.48 -2.15 9.46
N GLY A 23 0.35 -1.90 10.49
CA GLY A 23 0.40 -2.72 11.71
C GLY A 23 0.83 -4.17 11.45
N ILE A 24 1.71 -4.43 10.47
CA ILE A 24 2.13 -5.78 10.07
C ILE A 24 3.63 -6.00 10.23
N GLY A 25 4.02 -7.27 10.34
CA GLY A 25 5.42 -7.69 10.31
C GLY A 25 6.00 -7.86 8.90
N ARG A 26 7.32 -7.98 8.84
CA ARG A 26 8.12 -8.12 7.61
C ARG A 26 7.66 -9.27 6.70
N THR A 27 7.40 -10.44 7.28
CA THR A 27 6.97 -11.63 6.52
C THR A 27 5.63 -11.40 5.83
N THR A 28 4.71 -10.71 6.52
CA THR A 28 3.41 -10.35 5.94
C THR A 28 3.57 -9.34 4.81
N LEU A 29 4.41 -8.31 4.98
CA LEU A 29 4.71 -7.35 3.92
C LEU A 29 5.30 -8.04 2.67
N HIS A 30 6.26 -8.96 2.86
CA HIS A 30 6.81 -9.75 1.74
C HIS A 30 5.75 -10.58 1.02
N ARG A 31 4.84 -11.22 1.78
CA ARG A 31 3.75 -12.02 1.22
C ARG A 31 2.76 -11.16 0.44
N ILE A 32 2.39 -9.98 0.95
CA ILE A 32 1.54 -9.02 0.24
C ILE A 32 2.19 -8.64 -1.09
N ARG A 33 3.47 -8.24 -1.06
CA ARG A 33 4.20 -7.83 -2.27
C ARG A 33 4.29 -8.93 -3.34
N ASN A 34 4.29 -10.19 -2.93
CA ASN A 34 4.38 -11.33 -3.84
C ASN A 34 3.02 -11.81 -4.35
N LYS A 35 1.95 -11.63 -3.56
CA LYS A 35 0.60 -12.14 -3.88
C LYS A 35 -0.31 -11.09 -4.50
N ASP A 36 -0.13 -9.83 -4.14
CA ASP A 36 -0.99 -8.73 -4.55
C ASP A 36 -0.27 -7.85 -5.57
N SER A 37 -0.64 -8.01 -6.84
CA SER A 37 -0.10 -7.22 -7.95
C SER A 37 -0.54 -5.75 -7.93
N THR A 38 -1.54 -5.40 -7.13
CA THR A 38 -1.98 -4.01 -6.95
C THR A 38 -1.14 -3.26 -5.91
N PHE A 39 -0.29 -3.98 -5.16
CA PHE A 39 0.59 -3.35 -4.18
C PHE A 39 1.68 -2.51 -4.88
N PRO A 40 2.02 -1.30 -4.38
CA PRO A 40 2.99 -0.42 -5.02
C PRO A 40 4.35 -1.08 -5.28
N THR A 41 4.94 -0.77 -6.44
CA THR A 41 6.22 -1.34 -6.84
C THR A 41 7.35 -0.64 -6.09
N PRO A 42 8.30 -1.40 -5.49
CA PRO A 42 9.45 -0.79 -4.81
C PRO A 42 10.40 -0.11 -5.78
N ILE A 43 10.82 1.10 -5.45
CA ILE A 43 11.97 1.80 -6.04
C ILE A 43 13.22 1.32 -5.31
N LYS A 44 14.18 0.73 -6.03
CA LYS A 44 15.41 0.18 -5.44
C LYS A 44 16.61 1.07 -5.76
N GLU A 45 17.39 1.42 -4.74
CA GLU A 45 18.66 2.12 -4.87
C GLU A 45 19.83 1.15 -5.16
N GLY A 46 19.62 0.19 -6.06
CA GLY A 46 20.69 -0.72 -6.51
C GLY A 46 20.22 -2.10 -6.95
N PRO A 47 21.11 -2.87 -7.61
CA PRO A 47 20.79 -4.19 -8.16
C PRO A 47 20.76 -5.29 -7.09
N HIS A 48 21.31 -5.04 -5.90
CA HIS A 48 21.43 -6.06 -4.87
C HIS A 48 20.08 -6.41 -4.23
N ARG A 49 19.88 -7.68 -3.88
CA ARG A 49 18.64 -8.17 -3.22
C ARG A 49 18.35 -7.50 -1.87
N GLN A 50 19.37 -6.95 -1.22
CA GLN A 50 19.28 -6.23 0.05
C GLN A 50 19.25 -4.70 -0.12
N ALA A 51 19.25 -4.19 -1.36
CA ALA A 51 19.15 -2.76 -1.61
C ALA A 51 17.89 -2.19 -0.93
N HIS A 52 18.02 -1.00 -0.37
CA HIS A 52 16.90 -0.31 0.25
C HIS A 52 15.79 -0.10 -0.78
N ALA A 53 14.58 -0.53 -0.40
CA ALA A 53 13.37 -0.38 -1.18
C ALA A 53 12.56 0.77 -0.61
N TYR A 54 12.29 1.74 -1.48
CA TYR A 54 11.46 2.90 -1.22
C TYR A 54 10.13 2.77 -1.95
N PHE A 55 9.11 3.43 -1.43
CA PHE A 55 7.77 3.44 -2.00
C PHE A 55 7.22 4.86 -1.94
N VAL A 56 6.39 5.24 -2.91
CA VAL A 56 5.70 6.52 -2.86
C VAL A 56 4.58 6.43 -1.84
N LYS A 57 4.63 7.25 -0.79
CA LYS A 57 3.67 7.25 0.32
C LYS A 57 2.22 7.27 -0.16
N ALA A 58 1.91 8.16 -1.11
CA ALA A 58 0.56 8.32 -1.62
C ALA A 58 0.04 7.10 -2.38
N GLU A 59 0.90 6.32 -3.05
CA GLU A 59 0.49 5.07 -3.71
C GLU A 59 0.12 4.00 -2.66
N VAL A 60 0.89 3.93 -1.57
CA VAL A 60 0.60 3.03 -0.44
C VAL A 60 -0.72 3.42 0.22
N GLU A 61 -0.96 4.72 0.47
CA GLU A 61 -2.21 5.21 1.04
C GLU A 61 -3.42 4.94 0.13
N ALA A 62 -3.26 5.13 -1.18
CA ALA A 62 -4.31 4.81 -2.15
C ALA A 62 -4.65 3.31 -2.15
N TRP A 63 -3.63 2.44 -2.06
CA TRP A 63 -3.83 1.00 -1.93
C TRP A 63 -4.57 0.63 -0.64
N ILE A 64 -4.20 1.23 0.50
CA ILE A 64 -4.89 1.03 1.79
C ILE A 64 -6.37 1.43 1.67
N LYS A 65 -6.64 2.59 1.06
CA LYS A 65 -8.01 3.07 0.84
C LYS A 65 -8.81 2.11 -0.03
N SER A 66 -8.24 1.63 -1.14
CA SER A 66 -8.89 0.65 -2.02
C SER A 66 -9.23 -0.66 -1.29
N LYS A 67 -8.35 -1.14 -0.39
CA LYS A 67 -8.64 -2.31 0.46
C LYS A 67 -9.77 -2.05 1.45
N ALA A 68 -9.82 -0.86 2.04
CA ALA A 68 -10.90 -0.47 2.95
C ALA A 68 -12.25 -0.38 2.23
N ASP A 69 -12.28 0.18 1.02
CA ASP A 69 -13.50 0.32 0.21
C ASP A 69 -13.99 -1.02 -0.34
N SER A 70 -13.08 -1.96 -0.59
CA SER A 70 -13.41 -3.32 -1.03
C SER A 70 -13.95 -4.20 0.12
N ARG A 71 -13.82 -3.75 1.37
CA ARG A 71 -14.41 -4.43 2.52
C ARG A 71 -15.92 -4.19 2.49
N PRO A 72 -16.76 -5.23 2.53
CA PRO A 72 -18.20 -5.03 2.64
C PRO A 72 -18.49 -4.22 3.91
N PRO A 73 -19.48 -3.30 3.87
CA PRO A 73 -19.89 -2.56 5.05
C PRO A 73 -20.26 -3.57 6.15
N PRO A 74 -20.01 -3.23 7.42
CA PRO A 74 -20.43 -4.10 8.51
C PRO A 74 -21.94 -4.40 8.39
N PRO A 75 -22.38 -5.63 8.71
CA PRO A 75 -23.79 -5.97 8.66
C PRO A 75 -24.57 -4.94 9.48
N THR A 76 -25.49 -4.24 8.83
CA THR A 76 -26.32 -3.24 9.50
C THR A 76 -27.30 -4.01 10.36
N ILE A 77 -27.29 -3.78 11.68
CA ILE A 77 -28.11 -4.50 12.68
C ILE A 77 -29.64 -4.28 12.45
N ARG A 78 -30.04 -3.47 11.45
CA ARG A 78 -31.42 -3.01 11.24
C ARG A 78 -32.34 -4.00 10.52
N ASP A 79 -31.82 -5.13 10.00
CA ASP A 79 -32.63 -6.13 9.29
C ASP A 79 -33.09 -7.31 10.19
N ALA A 80 -32.87 -7.21 11.50
CA ALA A 80 -33.44 -8.13 12.50
C ALA A 80 -34.66 -7.48 13.16
N SER A 81 -35.81 -7.52 12.48
CA SER A 81 -37.14 -7.26 13.08
C SER A 81 -38.18 -8.13 12.42
#